data_AF-A0A7W1M4U0-F1
#
_entry.id   AF-A0A7W1M4U0-F1
#
_cell.length_a   1.000
_cell.length_b   1.000
_cell.length_c   1.000
_cell.angle_alpha   90.00
_cell.angle_beta   90.00
_cell.angle_gamma   90.00
#
_symmetry.space_group_name_H-M   'P 1'
#
loop_
_entity.id
_entity.type
_entity.pdbx_description
1 polymer ?
#
loop_
_entity_poly.entity_id
_entity_poly.type
_entity_poly.pdbx_seq_one_letter_code
_entity_poly.pdbx_strand_id
1 'polypeptide(L)' 'MIIVDNVVRGGSLVEAAEDAAAQAMRQFHELLGEQTGVSATTIQTVGSKGYDGFTLALLDA' A
#
# COMPACT_ATOMS: atom_id res chain seq x y z
N MET A 1 1.18 -3.00 -15.99
CA MET A 1 1.11 -2.05 -14.87
C MET A 1 -0.06 -2.43 -13.99
N ILE A 2 0.17 -2.53 -12.69
CA ILE A 2 -0.81 -2.88 -11.67
C ILE A 2 -0.98 -1.65 -10.78
N ILE A 3 -2.23 -1.34 -10.43
CA ILE A 3 -2.60 -0.24 -9.53
C ILE A 3 -3.43 -0.83 -8.40
N VAL A 4 -3.05 -0.54 -7.16
CA VAL A 4 -3.78 -0.98 -5.95
C VAL A 4 -4.14 0.26 -5.15
N ASP A 5 -5.43 0.45 -4.87
CA ASP A 5 -5.95 1.61 -4.13
C ASP A 5 -6.13 1.30 -2.64
N ASN A 6 -6.27 2.35 -1.83
CA ASN A 6 -6.52 2.30 -0.38
C ASN A 6 -5.46 1.57 0.45
N VAL A 7 -4.18 1.72 0.11
CA VAL A 7 -3.10 0.97 0.73
C VAL A 7 -2.51 1.66 1.97
N VAL A 8 -2.86 2.92 2.26
CA VAL A 8 -2.28 3.71 3.37
C VAL A 8 -3.25 3.88 4.54
N ARG A 9 -4.56 3.76 4.32
CA ARG A 9 -5.59 3.58 5.36
C ARG A 9 -5.48 4.59 6.52
N GLY A 10 -5.36 5.88 6.20
CA GLY A 10 -5.25 6.94 7.21
C GLY A 10 -4.00 6.88 8.09
N GLY A 11 -2.95 6.16 7.68
CA GLY A 11 -1.73 5.99 8.45
C GLY A 11 -1.78 4.89 9.50
N SER A 12 -2.90 4.16 9.61
CA SER A 12 -3.08 3.07 10.57
C SER A 12 -2.06 1.93 10.43
N LEU A 13 -1.36 1.83 9.29
CA LEU A 13 -0.32 0.84 9.01
C LEU A 13 0.92 0.89 9.93
N VAL A 14 1.06 1.90 10.78
CA VAL A 14 2.16 1.96 11.77
C VAL A 14 1.67 1.87 13.22
N GLU A 15 0.35 1.77 13.43
CA GLU A 15 -0.24 1.68 14.76
C GLU A 15 -0.27 0.23 15.25
N ALA A 16 -0.28 -0.01 16.57
CA ALA A 16 -0.34 -1.35 17.16
C ALA A 16 -1.77 -1.95 17.19
N ALA A 17 -2.77 -1.26 16.62
CA ALA A 17 -4.18 -1.63 16.71
C ALA A 17 -4.54 -2.87 15.85
N GLU A 18 -5.53 -3.63 16.32
CA GLU A 18 -6.08 -4.83 15.67
C GLU A 18 -7.05 -4.52 14.50
N ASP A 19 -6.71 -3.56 13.63
CA ASP A 19 -7.47 -3.41 12.38
C ASP A 19 -6.98 -4.45 11.36
N ALA A 20 -7.81 -5.46 11.11
CA ALA A 20 -7.55 -6.52 10.14
C ALA A 20 -7.22 -5.97 8.74
N ALA A 21 -7.81 -4.85 8.34
CA ALA A 21 -7.52 -4.25 7.04
C ALA A 21 -6.14 -3.57 7.01
N ALA A 22 -5.76 -2.87 8.08
CA ALA A 22 -4.42 -2.31 8.22
C ALA A 22 -3.35 -3.41 8.31
N GLN A 23 -3.65 -4.53 8.96
CA GLN A 23 -2.77 -5.71 9.00
C GLN A 23 -2.59 -6.33 7.62
N ALA A 24 -3.68 -6.53 6.87
CA ALA A 24 -3.61 -7.03 5.50
C ALA A 24 -2.79 -6.11 4.59
N MET A 25 -2.93 -4.78 4.74
CA MET A 25 -2.15 -3.83 3.95
C MET A 25 -0.67 -3.78 4.36
N ARG A 26 -0.32 -4.03 5.63
CA ARG A 26 1.08 -4.22 6.03
C ARG A 26 1.67 -5.46 5.37
N GLN A 27 0.98 -6.59 5.44
CA GLN A 27 1.41 -7.83 4.79
C GLN A 27 1.55 -7.64 3.27
N PHE A 28 0.64 -6.89 2.64
CA PHE A 28 0.77 -6.52 1.22
C PHE A 28 2.06 -5.74 0.94
N HIS A 29 2.40 -4.72 1.74
CA HIS A 29 3.63 -3.94 1.53
C HIS A 29 4.90 -4.76 1.79
N GLU A 30 4.89 -5.64 2.80
CA GLU A 30 5.99 -6.57 3.08
C GLU A 30 6.23 -7.50 1.88
N LEU A 31 5.18 -8.16 1.40
CA LEU A 31 5.25 -9.05 0.23
C LEU A 31 5.67 -8.31 -1.04
N LEU A 32 5.20 -7.07 -1.23
CA LEU A 32 5.57 -6.26 -2.37
C LEU A 32 7.04 -5.86 -2.34
N GLY A 33 7.59 -5.54 -1.15
CA GLY A 33 9.01 -5.20 -0.98
C GLY A 33 9.96 -6.37 -1.26
N GLU A 34 9.49 -7.60 -1.12
CA GLU A 34 10.24 -8.83 -1.44
C GLU A 34 10.03 -9.33 -2.88
N GLN A 35 9.09 -8.73 -3.63
CA GLN A 35 8.73 -9.22 -4.94
C GLN A 35 9.75 -8.79 -6.02
N THR A 36 10.30 -9.76 -6.76
CA THR A 36 11.33 -9.53 -7.78
C THR A 36 10.77 -9.41 -9.20
N GLY A 37 9.49 -9.69 -9.42
CA GLY A 37 8.87 -9.58 -10.74
C GLY A 37 8.31 -8.18 -11.07
N VAL A 38 8.41 -7.24 -10.14
CA VAL A 38 7.91 -5.87 -10.30
C VAL A 38 8.83 -4.83 -9.68
N SER A 39 8.89 -3.67 -10.30
CA SER A 39 9.33 -2.42 -9.68
C SER A 39 8.10 -1.65 -9.19
N ALA A 40 8.05 -1.30 -7.90
CA ALA A 40 6.86 -0.72 -7.29
C ALA A 40 7.14 0.48 -6.37
N THR A 41 6.13 1.34 -6.21
CA THR A 41 6.13 2.46 -5.26
C THR A 41 4.72 2.76 -4.76
N THR A 42 4.61 3.25 -3.53
CA THR A 42 3.35 3.72 -2.94
C THR A 42 3.37 5.24 -2.83
N ILE A 43 2.32 5.89 -3.34
CA ILE A 43 2.11 7.32 -3.27
C ILE A 43 1.01 7.61 -2.26
N GLN A 44 1.35 8.34 -1.21
CA GLN A 44 0.39 8.85 -0.25
C GLN A 44 -0.37 10.05 -0.82
N THR A 45 -1.65 10.14 -0.50
CA THR A 45 -2.55 11.19 -1.00
C THR A 45 -3.39 11.76 0.14
N VAL A 46 -3.69 13.05 0.04
CA VAL A 46 -4.64 13.75 0.91
C VAL A 46 -5.62 14.53 0.04
N GLY A 47 -6.85 14.72 0.52
CA GLY A 47 -7.85 15.52 -0.18
C GLY A 47 -9.24 15.36 0.41
N SER A 48 -10.28 15.63 -0.40
CA SER A 48 -11.68 15.52 0.02
C SER A 48 -12.10 14.10 0.43
N LYS A 49 -11.32 13.08 0.03
CA LYS A 49 -11.50 11.68 0.42
C LYS A 49 -10.78 11.28 1.71
N GLY A 50 -10.06 12.21 2.35
CA GLY A 50 -9.22 11.94 3.52
C GLY A 50 -7.77 11.61 3.17
N TYR A 51 -7.08 10.96 4.09
CA TYR A 51 -5.68 10.54 3.97
C TYR A 51 -5.62 9.04 3.61
N ASP A 52 -5.04 8.74 2.44
CA ASP A 52 -4.82 7.38 1.98
C ASP A 52 -3.65 7.33 0.98
N GLY A 53 -3.65 6.37 0.06
CA GLY A 53 -2.67 6.26 -1.01
C GLY A 53 -2.91 5.06 -1.91
N PHE A 54 -2.15 5.00 -3.00
CA PHE A 54 -2.19 3.90 -3.96
C PHE A 54 -0.78 3.42 -4.30
N THR A 55 -0.66 2.15 -4.64
CA THR A 55 0.56 1.54 -5.16
C THR A 55 0.53 1.49 -6.67
N LEU A 56 1.65 1.85 -7.29
CA LEU A 56 1.96 1.56 -8.69
C LEU A 56 3.01 0.45 -8.74
N ALA A 57 2.75 -0.60 -9.51
CA ALA A 57 3.72 -1.65 -9.78
C ALA A 57 3.83 -1.90 -11.30
N LEU A 58 5.06 -1.87 -11.80
CA LEU A 58 5.40 -2.17 -13.18
C LEU A 58 6.07 -3.55 -13.23
N LEU A 59 5.62 -4.44 -14.13
CA LEU A 59 6.30 -5.72 -14.32
C LEU A 59 7.68 -5.48 -14.93
N ASP A 60 8.67 -6.20 -14.43
CA ASP A 60 9.99 -6.22 -15.04
C ASP A 60 9.95 -6.99 -16.38
N ALA A 61 10.89 -6.70 -17.27
CA ALA A 61 10.95 -7.24 -18.63
C ALA A 61 11.51 -8.67 -18.69
#